data_AF-A0A4R5XGL7-F1
#
_entry.id   AF-A0A4R5XGL7-F1
#
_cell.length_a   1.000
_cell.length_b   1.000
_cell.length_c   1.000
_cell.angle_alpha   90.00
_cell.angle_beta   90.00
_cell.angle_gamma   90.00
#
_symmetry.space_group_name_H-M   'P 1'
#
loop_
_entity.id
_entity.type
_entity.pdbx_description
1 polymer ?
#
loop_
_entity_poly.entity_id
_entity_poly.type
_entity_poly.pdbx_seq_one_letter_code
_entity_poly.pdbx_strand_id
1 'polypeptide(L)'
;MRGSTLRWLSSAYGISLKRVDAILRLKGLEEHWKENKSLQTGFLAGMEEMLLAQTRTLSQEASERESKLADKQDEDQGFESTRDRYQRLFWEPVAEHESPVVPSSIERGDEEKRRSREEARAYKSGPFILTGRTRWSPHRPRPGVVYARSGRNENRPMIKFVDVGGKFIDIEDRLRRIGHGEKRVRAFEKRART
;
A
#
# COMPACT_ATOMS: atom_id res chain seq x y z
N MET A 1 18.84 16.30 -19.36
CA MET A 1 17.52 16.48 -18.72
C MET A 1 17.72 17.17 -17.39
N ARG A 2 17.01 18.27 -17.10
CA ARG A 2 16.99 18.82 -15.72
C ARG A 2 16.34 17.76 -14.84
N GLY A 3 16.99 17.34 -13.75
CA GLY A 3 16.49 16.29 -12.87
C GLY A 3 15.25 16.74 -12.10
N SER A 4 14.08 16.67 -12.72
CA SER A 4 12.79 16.91 -12.06
C SER A 4 12.40 15.67 -11.26
N THR A 5 12.18 15.82 -9.95
CA THR A 5 11.74 14.71 -9.09
C THR A 5 10.31 14.28 -9.46
N LEU A 6 10.03 12.97 -9.46
CA LEU A 6 8.68 12.38 -9.70
C LEU A 6 7.55 13.06 -8.91
N ARG A 7 7.84 13.44 -7.65
CA ARG A 7 6.89 14.13 -6.77
C ARG A 7 6.50 15.51 -7.30
N TRP A 8 7.44 16.21 -7.93
CA TRP A 8 7.17 17.52 -8.54
C TRP A 8 6.23 17.37 -9.73
N LEU A 9 6.45 16.37 -10.60
CA LEU A 9 5.57 16.08 -11.75
C LEU A 9 4.16 15.70 -11.30
N SER A 10 4.04 14.83 -10.29
CA SER A 10 2.76 14.45 -9.71
C SER A 10 1.99 15.66 -9.19
N SER A 11 2.67 16.58 -8.48
CA SER A 11 2.05 17.79 -7.94
C SER A 11 1.71 18.81 -9.01
N ALA A 12 2.55 18.99 -10.03
CA ALA A 12 2.36 19.97 -11.08
C ALA A 12 1.16 19.62 -11.97
N TYR A 13 0.99 18.33 -12.28
CA TYR A 13 -0.07 17.86 -13.17
C TYR A 13 -1.28 17.28 -12.42
N GLY A 14 -1.21 17.17 -11.09
CA GLY A 14 -2.29 16.61 -10.26
C GLY A 14 -2.59 15.15 -10.61
N ILE A 15 -1.55 14.36 -10.93
CA ILE A 15 -1.64 12.96 -11.33
C ILE A 15 -1.00 12.09 -10.26
N SER A 16 -1.54 10.89 -10.02
CA SER A 16 -1.00 9.95 -9.03
C SER A 16 0.44 9.51 -9.35
N LEU A 17 1.25 9.27 -8.32
CA LEU A 17 2.68 8.93 -8.48
C LEU A 17 2.90 7.70 -9.36
N LYS A 18 2.04 6.69 -9.23
CA LYS A 18 2.10 5.48 -10.06
C LYS A 18 1.73 5.74 -11.52
N ARG A 19 0.79 6.64 -11.79
CA ARG A 19 0.45 7.05 -13.16
C ARG A 19 1.62 7.78 -13.81
N VAL A 20 2.29 8.68 -13.09
CA VAL A 20 3.49 9.36 -13.60
C VAL A 20 4.60 8.36 -13.91
N ASP A 21 4.88 7.41 -13.01
CA ASP A 21 5.86 6.34 -13.22
C ASP A 21 5.50 5.47 -14.44
N ALA A 22 4.23 5.06 -14.57
CA ALA A 22 3.74 4.29 -15.72
C ALA A 22 3.88 5.07 -17.04
N ILE A 23 3.54 6.36 -17.06
CA ILE A 23 3.66 7.21 -18.26
C ILE A 23 5.13 7.31 -18.69
N LEU A 24 6.04 7.56 -17.76
CA LEU A 24 7.47 7.65 -18.07
C LEU A 24 8.03 6.34 -18.63
N ARG A 25 7.63 5.19 -18.05
CA ARG A 25 8.02 3.86 -18.56
C ARG A 25 7.49 3.60 -19.97
N LEU A 26 6.21 3.88 -20.20
CA LEU A 26 5.59 3.70 -21.52
C LEU A 26 6.21 4.63 -22.56
N LYS A 27 6.58 5.86 -22.18
CA LYS A 27 7.30 6.78 -23.06
C LYS A 27 8.72 6.33 -23.37
N GLY A 28 9.45 5.77 -22.40
CA GLY A 28 10.75 5.17 -22.66
C GLY A 28 10.66 3.98 -23.63
N LEU A 29 9.63 3.12 -23.49
CA LEU A 29 9.37 2.04 -24.45
C LEU A 29 8.98 2.55 -25.83
N GLU A 30 8.19 3.62 -25.90
CA GLU A 30 7.84 4.28 -27.16
C GLU A 30 9.08 4.78 -27.90
N GLU A 31 10.03 5.42 -27.19
CA GLU A 31 11.29 5.87 -27.77
C GLU A 31 12.13 4.70 -28.30
N HIS A 32 12.28 3.63 -27.52
CA HIS A 32 13.00 2.42 -27.97
C HIS A 32 12.31 1.75 -29.17
N TRP A 33 10.99 1.82 -29.27
CA TRP A 33 10.26 1.26 -30.41
C TRP A 33 10.37 2.10 -31.67
N LYS A 34 10.58 3.43 -31.57
CA LYS A 34 10.80 4.29 -32.75
C LYS A 34 12.03 3.85 -33.56
N GLU A 35 13.01 3.23 -32.92
CA GLU A 35 14.22 2.75 -33.59
C GLU A 35 13.97 1.54 -34.51
N ASN A 36 12.97 0.71 -34.21
CA ASN A 36 12.80 -0.59 -34.87
C ASN A 36 11.40 -0.84 -35.47
N LYS A 37 10.39 -0.02 -35.14
CA LYS A 37 9.00 -0.21 -35.56
C LYS A 37 8.31 1.12 -35.80
N SER A 38 7.42 1.19 -36.80
CA SER A 38 6.54 2.34 -36.98
C SER A 38 5.42 2.32 -35.93
N LEU A 39 5.20 3.45 -35.27
CA LEU A 39 4.16 3.61 -34.25
C LEU A 39 2.84 4.05 -34.89
N GLN A 40 1.72 3.51 -34.40
CA GLN A 40 0.38 3.87 -34.88
C GLN A 40 -0.12 5.17 -34.21
N THR A 41 0.31 6.31 -34.73
CA THR A 41 -0.05 7.64 -34.20
C THR A 41 -1.50 8.04 -34.46
N GLY A 42 -2.10 7.55 -35.55
CA GLY A 42 -3.49 7.87 -35.89
C GLY A 42 -4.52 7.32 -34.90
N PHE A 43 -4.26 6.14 -34.31
CA PHE A 43 -5.12 5.57 -33.28
C PHE A 43 -5.05 6.38 -31.98
N LEU A 44 -3.85 6.86 -31.61
CA LEU A 44 -3.65 7.73 -30.46
C LEU A 44 -4.47 9.03 -30.61
N ALA A 45 -4.40 9.68 -31.78
CA ALA A 45 -5.15 10.90 -32.04
C ALA A 45 -6.68 10.70 -31.87
N GLY A 46 -7.23 9.62 -32.43
CA GLY A 46 -8.65 9.30 -32.29
C GLY A 46 -9.06 8.95 -30.86
N MET A 47 -8.19 8.27 -30.10
CA MET A 47 -8.43 7.98 -28.69
C MET A 47 -8.41 9.23 -27.81
N GLU A 48 -7.48 10.17 -28.05
CA GLU A 48 -7.41 11.42 -27.30
C GLU A 48 -8.67 12.27 -27.49
N GLU A 49 -9.19 12.29 -28.72
CA GLU A 49 -10.44 12.96 -29.06
C GLU A 49 -11.64 12.31 -28.37
N MET A 50 -11.80 10.97 -28.47
CA MET A 50 -12.92 10.26 -27.85
C MET A 50 -12.92 10.33 -26.33
N LEU A 51 -11.75 10.28 -25.70
CA LEU A 51 -11.60 10.30 -24.24
C LEU A 51 -11.59 11.72 -23.68
N LEU A 52 -11.65 12.75 -24.52
CA LEU A 52 -11.60 14.15 -24.12
C LEU A 52 -10.38 14.44 -23.23
N ALA A 53 -9.24 13.80 -23.55
CA ALA A 53 -8.04 13.84 -22.70
C ALA A 53 -7.50 15.26 -22.52
N GLN A 54 -7.76 16.13 -23.51
CA GLN A 54 -7.25 17.50 -23.59
C GLN A 54 -8.14 18.53 -22.85
N THR A 55 -9.38 18.17 -22.47
CA THR A 55 -10.35 19.12 -21.87
C THR A 55 -10.53 18.97 -20.37
N ARG A 56 -9.80 18.05 -19.72
CA ARG A 56 -9.85 17.90 -18.25
C ARG A 56 -9.10 19.03 -17.55
N THR A 57 -9.71 20.20 -17.48
CA THR A 57 -9.40 21.20 -16.44
C THR A 57 -10.10 20.79 -15.15
N LEU A 58 -9.68 19.68 -14.55
CA LEU A 58 -10.10 19.38 -13.18
C LEU A 58 -9.54 20.50 -12.30
N SER A 59 -10.38 21.05 -11.41
CA SER A 59 -9.89 21.93 -10.35
C SER A 59 -8.71 21.24 -9.68
N GLN A 60 -7.61 21.98 -9.50
CA GLN A 60 -6.34 21.45 -8.99
C GLN A 60 -6.55 20.68 -7.67
N GLU A 61 -7.45 21.15 -6.82
CA GLU A 61 -7.84 20.49 -5.56
C GLU A 61 -8.56 19.14 -5.77
N ALA A 62 -9.44 19.05 -6.77
CA ALA A 62 -10.14 17.81 -7.09
C ALA A 62 -9.16 16.77 -7.63
N SER A 63 -8.23 17.20 -8.50
CA SER A 63 -7.16 16.37 -9.05
C SER A 63 -6.23 15.85 -7.97
N GLU A 64 -5.88 16.68 -6.98
CA GLU A 64 -5.08 16.27 -5.85
C GLU A 64 -5.79 15.25 -4.96
N ARG A 65 -7.07 15.45 -4.65
CA ARG A 65 -7.86 14.51 -3.84
C ARG A 65 -8.00 13.16 -4.55
N GLU A 66 -8.32 13.16 -5.83
CA GLU A 66 -8.42 11.95 -6.65
C GLU A 66 -7.06 11.23 -6.72
N SER A 67 -5.97 11.96 -6.92
CA SER A 67 -4.62 11.40 -6.94
C SER A 67 -4.23 10.76 -5.62
N LYS A 68 -4.51 11.42 -4.49
CA LYS A 68 -4.26 10.90 -3.14
C LYS A 68 -5.11 9.65 -2.85
N LEU A 69 -6.35 9.60 -3.33
CA LEU A 69 -7.23 8.43 -3.19
C LEU A 69 -6.74 7.26 -4.04
N ALA A 70 -6.35 7.51 -5.29
CA ALA A 70 -5.79 6.51 -6.18
C ALA A 70 -4.50 5.90 -5.61
N ASP A 71 -3.59 6.75 -5.10
CA ASP A 71 -2.36 6.27 -4.47
C ASP A 71 -2.67 5.36 -3.26
N LYS A 72 -3.64 5.71 -2.40
CA LYS A 72 -4.07 4.85 -1.28
C LYS A 72 -4.64 3.51 -1.75
N GLN A 73 -5.55 3.54 -2.72
CA GLN A 73 -6.20 2.34 -3.25
C GLN A 73 -5.17 1.38 -3.90
N ASP A 74 -4.16 1.94 -4.57
CA ASP A 74 -3.10 1.18 -5.19
C ASP A 74 -2.09 0.60 -4.19
N GLU A 75 -1.95 1.20 -3.00
CA GLU A 75 -1.19 0.59 -1.90
C GLU A 75 -1.89 -0.64 -1.32
N ASP A 76 -3.22 -0.70 -1.40
CA ASP A 76 -4.03 -1.82 -0.92
C ASP A 76 -4.05 -3.01 -1.91
N GLN A 77 -3.89 -2.74 -3.22
CA GLN A 77 -4.01 -3.76 -4.27
C GLN A 77 -2.74 -4.61 -4.50
N GLY A 78 -1.58 -4.22 -3.98
CA GLY A 78 -0.39 -5.10 -3.92
C GLY A 78 0.18 -5.57 -5.27
N PHE A 79 -0.14 -4.93 -6.39
CA PHE A 79 0.46 -5.25 -7.70
C PHE A 79 1.90 -4.71 -7.81
N GLU A 80 2.82 -5.28 -7.02
CA GLU A 80 4.25 -4.95 -7.01
C GLU A 80 5.06 -5.78 -8.05
N SER A 81 4.57 -6.95 -8.47
CA SER A 81 5.30 -7.88 -9.36
C SER A 81 5.73 -7.31 -10.72
N THR A 82 4.92 -6.46 -11.35
CA THR A 82 5.29 -5.79 -12.61
C THR A 82 6.29 -4.66 -12.36
N ARG A 83 6.22 -4.01 -11.20
CA ARG A 83 7.09 -2.90 -10.81
C ARG A 83 8.53 -3.37 -10.59
N ASP A 84 8.69 -4.48 -9.89
CA ASP A 84 9.97 -5.13 -9.59
C ASP A 84 10.70 -5.57 -10.86
N ARG A 85 9.94 -6.07 -11.86
CA ARG A 85 10.50 -6.48 -13.16
C ARG A 85 11.15 -5.32 -13.92
N TYR A 86 10.57 -4.13 -13.86
CA TYR A 86 11.08 -2.95 -14.56
C TYR A 86 12.10 -2.14 -13.76
N GLN A 87 12.04 -2.16 -12.42
CA GLN A 87 13.10 -1.59 -11.59
C GLN A 87 14.47 -2.26 -11.84
N ARG A 88 14.46 -3.56 -12.15
CA ARG A 88 15.67 -4.31 -12.53
C ARG A 88 16.20 -3.99 -13.94
N LEU A 89 15.40 -3.35 -14.79
CA LEU A 89 15.75 -3.05 -16.19
C LEU A 89 16.34 -1.65 -16.38
N PHE A 90 16.21 -0.75 -15.41
CA PHE A 90 16.85 0.57 -15.45
C PHE A 90 18.24 0.50 -14.79
N TRP A 91 19.26 0.37 -15.62
CA TRP A 91 20.67 0.39 -15.22
C TRP A 91 21.20 1.83 -15.14
N GLU A 92 21.81 2.18 -14.01
CA GLU A 92 22.92 3.13 -14.00
C GLU A 92 24.12 2.47 -14.69
N PRO A 93 24.93 3.19 -15.47
CA PRO A 93 26.20 2.66 -15.95
C PRO A 93 27.10 2.39 -14.74
N VAL A 94 27.33 1.11 -14.43
CA VAL A 94 28.20 0.67 -13.34
C VAL A 94 29.39 -0.07 -13.94
N ALA A 95 30.60 0.26 -13.49
CA ALA A 95 31.80 -0.46 -13.92
C ALA A 95 31.72 -1.95 -13.51
N GLU A 96 32.40 -2.84 -14.25
CA GLU A 96 32.29 -4.31 -14.13
C GLU A 96 32.62 -4.89 -12.74
N HIS A 97 33.03 -4.07 -11.77
CA HIS A 97 33.43 -4.49 -10.42
C HIS A 97 32.68 -3.77 -9.29
N GLU A 98 31.73 -2.88 -9.62
CA GLU A 98 30.92 -2.19 -8.62
C GLU A 98 29.48 -2.72 -8.61
N SER A 99 28.87 -2.72 -7.42
CA SER A 99 27.45 -3.08 -7.27
C SER A 99 26.59 -1.83 -7.41
N PRO A 100 25.47 -1.88 -8.17
CA PRO A 100 24.62 -0.73 -8.36
C PRO A 100 23.95 -0.29 -7.05
N VAL A 101 24.06 1.00 -6.74
CA VAL A 101 23.62 1.57 -5.44
C VAL A 101 22.10 1.70 -5.39
N VAL A 102 21.46 2.07 -6.50
CA VAL A 102 20.01 2.33 -6.56
C VAL A 102 19.16 1.09 -6.24
N PRO A 103 19.41 -0.11 -6.81
CA PRO A 103 18.65 -1.31 -6.45
C PRO A 103 18.73 -1.64 -4.96
N SER A 104 19.92 -1.57 -4.36
CA SER A 104 20.10 -1.88 -2.94
C SER A 104 19.36 -0.90 -2.01
N SER A 105 19.27 0.37 -2.40
CA SER A 105 18.58 1.40 -1.62
C SER A 105 17.06 1.26 -1.72
N ILE A 106 16.55 0.85 -2.87
CA ILE A 106 15.13 0.53 -3.08
C ILE A 106 14.74 -0.70 -2.28
N GLU A 107 15.51 -1.79 -2.36
CA GLU A 107 15.27 -3.03 -1.60
C GLU A 107 15.25 -2.76 -0.09
N ARG A 108 16.19 -1.95 0.41
CA ARG A 108 16.20 -1.52 1.81
C ARG A 108 14.95 -0.74 2.19
N GLY A 109 14.51 0.19 1.33
CA GLY A 109 13.29 0.96 1.55
C GLY A 109 12.03 0.09 1.58
N ASP A 110 11.98 -0.93 0.72
CA ASP A 110 10.86 -1.88 0.69
C ASP A 110 10.88 -2.81 1.92
N GLU A 111 12.05 -3.23 2.39
CA GLU A 111 12.20 -3.96 3.65
C GLU A 111 11.74 -3.13 4.86
N GLU A 112 12.14 -1.87 4.94
CA GLU A 112 11.72 -0.95 6.00
C GLU A 112 10.19 -0.73 5.96
N LYS A 113 9.63 -0.52 4.77
CA LYS A 113 8.18 -0.41 4.58
C LYS A 113 7.45 -1.68 5.02
N ARG A 114 8.00 -2.85 4.69
CA ARG A 114 7.45 -4.15 5.09
C ARG A 114 7.50 -4.32 6.61
N ARG A 115 8.65 -4.04 7.25
CA ARG A 115 8.81 -4.09 8.70
C ARG A 115 7.84 -3.16 9.40
N SER A 116 7.75 -1.90 8.98
CA SER A 116 6.80 -0.93 9.55
C SER A 116 5.34 -1.40 9.41
N ARG A 117 4.97 -2.00 8.28
CA ARG A 117 3.64 -2.60 8.08
C ARG A 117 3.39 -3.79 9.02
N GLU A 118 4.39 -4.65 9.21
CA GLU A 118 4.32 -5.79 10.14
C GLU A 118 4.21 -5.33 11.59
N GLU A 119 4.99 -4.33 12.00
CA GLU A 119 4.93 -3.71 13.33
C GLU A 119 3.59 -3.04 13.59
N ALA A 120 3.07 -2.27 12.63
CA ALA A 120 1.75 -1.65 12.72
C ALA A 120 0.63 -2.71 12.81
N ARG A 121 0.74 -3.80 12.05
CA ARG A 121 -0.21 -4.93 12.14
C ARG A 121 -0.11 -5.64 13.49
N ALA A 122 1.10 -5.87 14.00
CA ALA A 122 1.36 -6.49 15.30
C ALA A 122 0.84 -5.64 16.46
N TYR A 123 1.01 -4.32 16.37
CA TYR A 123 0.46 -3.37 17.33
C TYR A 123 -1.08 -3.41 17.34
N LYS A 124 -1.72 -3.39 16.17
CA LYS A 124 -3.18 -3.49 16.04
C LYS A 124 -3.73 -4.85 16.49
N SER A 125 -2.97 -5.93 16.29
CA SER A 125 -3.32 -7.27 16.76
C SER A 125 -2.97 -7.50 18.24
N GLY A 126 -2.43 -6.50 18.92
CA GLY A 126 -2.10 -6.57 20.34
C GLY A 126 -3.33 -6.87 21.22
N PRO A 127 -3.15 -7.64 22.33
CA PRO A 127 -4.24 -7.99 23.25
C PRO A 127 -4.97 -6.76 23.79
N PHE A 128 -4.20 -5.71 24.09
CA PHE A 128 -4.69 -4.47 24.66
C PHE A 128 -5.61 -3.73 23.67
N ILE A 129 -5.19 -3.59 22.42
CA ILE A 129 -5.97 -2.92 21.39
C ILE A 129 -7.24 -3.72 21.05
N LEU A 130 -7.17 -5.04 20.91
CA LEU A 130 -8.33 -5.86 20.55
C LEU A 130 -9.35 -6.06 21.67
N THR A 131 -8.89 -6.24 22.91
CA THR A 131 -9.76 -6.67 24.03
C THR A 131 -9.83 -5.68 25.19
N GLY A 132 -8.99 -4.63 25.19
CA GLY A 132 -8.85 -3.73 26.32
C GLY A 132 -8.18 -4.36 27.54
N ARG A 133 -7.62 -5.57 27.40
CA ARG A 133 -6.96 -6.32 28.48
C ARG A 133 -5.46 -6.35 28.23
N THR A 134 -4.68 -6.08 29.27
CA THR A 134 -3.20 -6.10 29.22
C THR A 134 -2.63 -7.51 29.22
N ARG A 135 -3.35 -8.48 29.80
CA ARG A 135 -2.99 -9.91 29.76
C ARG A 135 -3.97 -10.70 28.93
N TRP A 136 -3.41 -11.49 28.01
CA TRP A 136 -4.09 -12.63 27.44
C TRP A 136 -4.31 -13.65 28.55
N SER A 137 -5.51 -14.25 28.64
CA SER A 137 -5.72 -15.34 29.61
C SER A 137 -4.72 -16.45 29.26
N PRO A 138 -3.81 -16.87 30.18
CA PRO A 138 -2.74 -17.81 29.86
C PRO A 138 -3.23 -19.13 29.23
N HIS A 139 -4.52 -19.43 29.41
CA HIS A 139 -5.12 -20.70 29.01
C HIS A 139 -5.61 -20.77 27.56
N ARG A 140 -5.52 -19.69 26.75
CA ARG A 140 -5.97 -19.75 25.33
C ARG A 140 -5.16 -18.87 24.38
N PRO A 141 -3.84 -19.08 24.17
CA PRO A 141 -3.12 -18.31 23.14
C PRO A 141 -3.86 -18.42 21.80
N ARG A 142 -4.14 -17.27 21.16
CA ARG A 142 -4.77 -17.28 19.84
C ARG A 142 -3.72 -17.61 18.78
N PRO A 143 -3.88 -18.70 18.01
CA PRO A 143 -3.05 -18.92 16.84
C PRO A 143 -3.39 -17.84 15.78
N GLY A 144 -2.38 -17.08 15.34
CA GLY A 144 -2.56 -16.04 14.32
C GLY A 144 -2.96 -16.59 12.95
N VAL A 145 -2.64 -17.87 12.70
CA VAL A 145 -3.06 -18.61 11.51
C VAL A 145 -3.57 -19.99 11.97
N VAL A 146 -4.76 -20.36 11.55
CA VAL A 146 -5.33 -21.69 11.79
C VAL A 146 -5.49 -22.40 10.47
N TYR A 147 -4.84 -23.55 10.33
CA TYR A 147 -5.06 -24.46 9.23
C TYR A 147 -6.13 -25.46 9.64
N ALA A 148 -7.23 -25.50 8.91
CA ALA A 148 -8.29 -26.48 9.13
C ALA A 148 -8.54 -27.26 7.85
N ARG A 149 -8.75 -28.58 7.97
CA ARG A 149 -9.36 -29.38 6.90
C ARG A 149 -10.85 -29.46 7.15
N SER A 150 -11.65 -29.31 6.10
CA SER A 150 -13.10 -29.49 6.20
C SER A 150 -13.42 -30.99 6.17
N GLY A 151 -14.03 -31.52 7.24
CA GLY A 151 -14.46 -32.92 7.30
C GLY A 151 -13.32 -33.95 7.45
N ARG A 152 -13.67 -35.24 7.26
CA ARG A 152 -12.81 -36.40 7.59
C ARG A 152 -11.94 -36.90 6.42
N ASN A 153 -12.20 -36.48 5.19
CA ASN A 153 -11.51 -36.97 4.00
C ASN A 153 -10.15 -36.28 3.82
N GLU A 154 -9.09 -37.07 3.63
CA GLU A 154 -7.72 -36.57 3.49
C GLU A 154 -7.46 -35.77 2.22
N ASN A 155 -8.22 -36.04 1.14
CA ASN A 155 -8.08 -35.38 -0.17
C ASN A 155 -8.74 -33.99 -0.27
N ARG A 156 -9.18 -33.39 0.85
CA ARG A 156 -9.78 -32.05 0.82
C ARG A 156 -8.72 -30.95 0.99
N PRO A 157 -8.86 -29.81 0.30
CA PRO A 157 -7.92 -28.71 0.40
C PRO A 157 -7.87 -28.15 1.82
N MET A 158 -6.67 -27.74 2.24
CA MET A 158 -6.42 -27.12 3.54
C MET A 158 -6.92 -25.67 3.53
N ILE A 159 -7.81 -25.33 4.46
CA ILE A 159 -8.32 -23.96 4.63
C ILE A 159 -7.40 -23.22 5.59
N LYS A 160 -6.84 -22.10 5.14
CA LYS A 160 -6.02 -21.20 5.97
C LYS A 160 -6.88 -20.06 6.48
N PHE A 161 -7.21 -20.08 7.76
CA PHE A 161 -7.84 -18.96 8.45
C PHE A 161 -6.75 -17.99 8.93
N VAL A 162 -6.87 -16.73 8.50
CA VAL A 162 -5.97 -15.64 8.91
C VAL A 162 -6.79 -14.67 9.75
N ASP A 163 -6.30 -14.32 10.94
CA ASP A 163 -6.94 -13.30 11.77
C ASP A 163 -6.79 -11.92 11.13
N VAL A 164 -7.92 -11.35 10.70
CA VAL A 164 -8.00 -10.00 10.11
C VAL A 164 -8.53 -8.96 11.11
N GLY A 165 -8.80 -9.34 12.36
CA GLY A 165 -9.48 -8.49 13.34
C GLY A 165 -8.76 -7.17 13.62
N GLY A 166 -7.43 -7.18 13.65
CA GLY A 166 -6.63 -5.95 13.84
C GLY A 166 -6.63 -5.02 12.62
N LYS A 167 -6.92 -5.50 11.41
CA LYS A 167 -6.76 -4.72 10.16
C LYS A 167 -7.63 -3.47 10.16
N PHE A 168 -8.86 -3.59 10.65
CA PHE A 168 -9.90 -2.56 10.58
C PHE A 168 -10.06 -1.76 11.88
N ILE A 169 -9.17 -1.94 12.86
CA ILE A 169 -9.21 -1.18 14.10
C ILE A 169 -8.58 0.20 13.87
N ASP A 170 -9.36 1.23 14.16
CA ASP A 170 -8.86 2.57 14.40
C ASP A 170 -8.27 2.65 15.82
N ILE A 171 -6.98 2.93 15.90
CA ILE A 171 -6.22 2.95 17.14
C ILE A 171 -6.72 4.08 18.05
N GLU A 172 -6.98 5.27 17.49
CA GLU A 172 -7.35 6.45 18.26
C GLU A 172 -8.73 6.29 18.87
N ASP A 173 -9.72 5.87 18.07
CA ASP A 173 -11.06 5.59 18.57
C ASP A 173 -11.05 4.46 19.61
N ARG A 174 -10.19 3.45 19.42
CA ARG A 174 -10.09 2.35 20.38
C ARG A 174 -9.55 2.80 21.74
N LEU A 175 -8.47 3.60 21.74
CA LEU A 175 -7.90 4.16 22.97
C LEU A 175 -8.90 5.06 23.68
N ARG A 176 -9.64 5.89 22.93
CA ARG A 176 -10.73 6.73 23.46
C ARG A 176 -11.79 5.88 24.16
N ARG A 177 -12.25 4.80 23.55
CA ARG A 177 -13.25 3.89 24.15
C ARG A 177 -12.76 3.24 25.44
N ILE A 178 -11.49 2.81 25.48
CA ILE A 178 -10.88 2.23 26.70
C ILE A 178 -10.90 3.27 27.82
N GLY A 179 -10.45 4.50 27.57
CA GLY A 179 -10.45 5.58 28.57
C GLY A 179 -11.85 5.95 29.07
N HIS A 180 -12.88 5.93 28.21
CA HIS A 180 -14.27 6.11 28.67
C HIS A 180 -14.75 4.96 29.56
N GLY A 181 -14.36 3.72 29.25
CA GLY A 181 -14.64 2.55 30.09
C GLY A 181 -14.09 2.71 31.50
N GLU A 182 -12.82 3.10 31.62
CA GLU A 182 -12.17 3.33 32.91
C GLU A 182 -12.87 4.43 33.73
N LYS A 183 -13.28 5.54 33.09
CA LYS A 183 -14.06 6.60 33.75
C LYS A 183 -15.38 6.09 34.30
N ARG A 184 -16.09 5.22 33.57
CA ARG A 184 -17.35 4.61 34.02
C ARG A 184 -17.15 3.67 35.22
N VAL A 185 -16.10 2.84 35.18
CA VAL A 185 -15.76 1.94 36.29
C VAL A 185 -15.45 2.74 37.55
N ARG A 186 -14.61 3.78 37.45
CA ARG A 186 -14.29 4.67 38.58
C ARG A 186 -15.54 5.36 39.14
N ALA A 187 -16.48 5.77 38.29
CA ALA A 187 -17.72 6.39 38.75
C ALA A 187 -18.62 5.39 39.50
N PHE A 188 -18.68 4.14 39.04
CA PHE A 188 -19.40 3.06 39.72
C PHE A 188 -18.76 2.73 41.07
N GLU A 189 -17.43 2.59 41.14
CA GLU A 189 -16.70 2.33 42.39
C GLU A 189 -16.90 3.43 43.43
N LYS A 190 -16.92 4.71 43.00
CA LYS A 190 -17.23 5.83 43.89
C LYS A 190 -18.63 5.75 44.46
N ARG A 191 -19.63 5.40 43.63
CA ARG A 191 -21.03 5.23 44.06
C ARG A 191 -21.23 4.02 44.96
N ALA A 192 -20.45 2.95 44.78
CA ALA A 192 -20.54 1.74 45.60
C ALA A 192 -19.91 1.90 47.00
N ARG A 193 -19.08 2.95 47.20
CA ARG A 193 -18.44 3.26 48.49
C ARG A 193 -19.22 4.27 49.35
N THR A 194 -20.23 4.92 48.78
CA THR A 194 -21.18 5.80 49.47
C THR A 194 -22.46 5.04 49.77
#